data_AF-A0A7X4H0D9-F1
#
_entry.id   AF-A0A7X4H0D9-F1
#
_cell.length_a   1.000
_cell.length_b   1.000
_cell.length_c   1.000
_cell.angle_alpha   90.00
_cell.angle_beta   90.00
_cell.angle_gamma   90.00
#
_symmetry.space_group_name_H-M   'P 1'
#
loop_
_entity.id
_entity.type
_entity.pdbx_description
1 polymer ?
#
loop_
_entity_poly.entity_id
_entity_poly.type
_entity_poly.pdbx_seq_one_letter_code
_entity_poly.pdbx_strand_id
1 'polypeptide(L)'
;MLQYLVQIDAPDGVSYSFTLSREDIGILRNAPVGRAVSLENYIGYLTADRQLALSRRPSHVETAIVSHAELCRKLDESGNLAD
;
A
#
# COMPACT_ATOMS: atom_id res chain seq x y z
N MET A 1 8.93 3.19 16.56
CA MET A 1 8.35 2.34 15.50
C MET A 1 8.14 3.23 14.28
N LEU A 2 8.80 2.98 13.16
CA LEU A 2 8.62 3.78 11.94
C LEU A 2 7.28 3.44 11.29
N GLN A 3 6.47 4.47 11.07
CA GLN A 3 5.21 4.40 10.33
C GLN A 3 5.35 5.24 9.06
N TYR A 4 4.89 4.69 7.93
CA TYR A 4 4.95 5.34 6.64
C TYR A 4 3.55 5.81 6.27
N LEU A 5 3.43 7.09 5.93
CA LEU A 5 2.21 7.65 5.36
C LEU A 5 2.22 7.41 3.86
N VAL A 6 1.25 6.64 3.37
CA VAL A 6 1.03 6.35 1.96
C VAL A 6 -0.22 7.10 1.53
N GLN A 7 -0.05 8.10 0.67
CA GLN A 7 -1.16 8.79 0.02
C GLN A 7 -1.38 8.17 -1.37
N ILE A 8 -2.64 7.89 -1.70
CA ILE A 8 -3.03 7.21 -2.92
C ILE A 8 -4.22 7.92 -3.54
N ASP A 9 -4.07 8.34 -4.78
CA ASP A 9 -5.14 8.93 -5.56
C ASP A 9 -5.96 7.82 -6.23
N ALA A 10 -7.22 7.70 -5.85
CA ALA A 10 -8.15 6.76 -6.44
C ALA A 10 -8.66 7.28 -7.80
N PRO A 11 -9.12 6.38 -8.68
CA PRO A 11 -9.58 6.74 -10.02
C PRO A 11 -10.83 7.64 -10.05
N ASP A 12 -11.54 7.76 -8.92
CA ASP A 12 -12.66 8.69 -8.72
C ASP A 12 -12.21 10.10 -8.34
N GLY A 13 -10.89 10.35 -8.25
CA GLY A 13 -10.29 11.63 -7.91
C GLY A 13 -10.15 11.88 -6.41
N VAL A 14 -10.49 10.91 -5.56
CA VAL A 14 -10.33 11.01 -4.11
C VAL A 14 -8.93 10.56 -3.71
N SER A 15 -8.23 11.38 -2.93
CA SER A 15 -6.96 10.97 -2.30
C SER A 15 -7.24 10.31 -0.95
N TYR A 16 -6.73 9.10 -0.77
CA TYR A 16 -6.78 8.35 0.48
C TYR A 16 -5.40 8.29 1.12
N SER A 17 -5.35 8.48 2.43
CA SER A 17 -4.10 8.40 3.21
C SER A 17 -4.13 7.21 4.15
N PHE A 18 -3.14 6.34 4.02
CA PHE A 18 -2.97 5.11 4.80
C PHE A 18 -1.68 5.17 5.60
N THR A 19 -1.75 4.77 6.86
CA THR A 19 -0.54 4.60 7.67
C THR A 19 -0.17 3.13 7.71
N LEU A 20 1.02 2.77 7.22
CA LEU A 20 1.53 1.40 7.19
C LEU A 20 2.78 1.27 8.07
N SER A 21 2.92 0.13 8.74
CA SER A 21 4.16 -0.21 9.43
C SER A 21 5.22 -0.71 8.44
N ARG A 22 6.47 -0.74 8.88
CA ARG A 22 7.57 -1.36 8.10
C ARG A 22 7.30 -2.84 7.78
N GLU A 23 6.62 -3.56 8.68
CA GLU A 23 6.26 -4.95 8.47
C GLU A 23 5.21 -5.10 7.38
N ASP A 24 4.14 -4.28 7.42
CA ASP A 24 3.11 -4.24 6.38
C ASP A 24 3.72 -3.99 5.00
N ILE A 25 4.70 -3.09 4.93
CA ILE A 25 5.44 -2.80 3.70
C ILE A 25 6.23 -4.01 3.21
N GLY A 26 6.94 -4.71 4.10
CA GLY A 26 7.69 -5.91 3.75
C GLY A 26 6.78 -7.01 3.20
N ILE A 27 5.58 -7.14 3.78
CA ILE A 27 4.53 -8.04 3.33
C ILE A 27 4.03 -7.64 1.93
N LEU A 28 3.72 -6.35 1.72
CA LEU A 28 3.22 -5.83 0.44
C LEU A 28 4.23 -5.98 -0.71
N ARG A 29 5.52 -5.73 -0.45
CA ARG A 29 6.60 -5.89 -1.45
C ARG A 29 6.73 -7.33 -1.97
N ASN A 30 6.37 -8.31 -1.15
CA ASN A 30 6.47 -9.73 -1.47
C ASN A 30 5.09 -10.36 -1.73
N ALA A 31 4.04 -9.55 -1.86
CA ALA A 31 2.69 -10.04 -2.06
C ALA A 31 2.56 -10.77 -3.40
N PRO A 32 2.00 -12.00 -3.42
CA PRO A 32 1.74 -12.68 -4.68
C PRO A 32 0.63 -11.98 -5.45
N VAL A 33 0.86 -11.79 -6.76
CA VAL A 33 -0.13 -11.23 -7.70
C VAL A 33 -1.43 -12.04 -7.63
N GLY A 34 -2.56 -11.34 -7.56
CA GLY A 34 -3.89 -11.94 -7.55
C GLY A 34 -4.31 -12.52 -6.19
N ARG A 35 -3.50 -12.37 -5.13
CA ARG A 35 -3.86 -12.84 -3.78
C ARG A 35 -3.95 -11.67 -2.82
N ALA A 36 -5.07 -11.61 -2.11
CA ALA A 36 -5.27 -10.65 -1.04
C ALA A 36 -4.33 -10.96 0.13
N VAL A 37 -3.76 -9.91 0.72
CA VAL A 37 -2.87 -9.97 1.87
C VAL A 37 -3.48 -9.19 3.01
N SER A 38 -3.66 -9.84 4.15
CA SER A 38 -4.20 -9.22 5.34
C SER A 38 -3.11 -8.43 6.06
N LEU A 39 -3.36 -7.15 6.28
CA LEU A 39 -2.57 -6.28 7.13
C LEU A 39 -3.38 -6.02 8.41
N GLU A 40 -2.82 -5.27 9.36
CA GLU A 40 -3.47 -5.01 10.65
C GLU A 40 -4.84 -4.33 10.46
N ASN A 41 -4.86 -3.21 9.74
CA ASN A 41 -6.07 -2.39 9.53
C ASN A 41 -6.58 -2.41 8.08
N TYR A 42 -5.90 -3.16 7.20
CA TYR A 42 -6.12 -3.11 5.76
C TYR A 42 -6.08 -4.50 5.11
N ILE A 43 -6.55 -4.56 3.87
CA ILE A 43 -6.30 -5.66 2.95
C ILE A 43 -5.61 -5.08 1.71
N GLY A 44 -4.45 -5.62 1.36
CA GLY A 44 -3.74 -5.30 0.12
C GLY A 44 -3.99 -6.34 -0.96
N TYR A 45 -4.07 -5.93 -2.22
CA TYR A 45 -4.23 -6.82 -3.37
C TYR A 45 -3.38 -6.32 -4.53
N LEU A 46 -2.42 -7.14 -4.98
CA LEU A 46 -1.61 -6.82 -6.16
C LEU A 46 -2.31 -7.34 -7.42
N THR A 47 -2.80 -6.43 -8.25
CA THR A 47 -3.46 -6.74 -9.53
C THR A 47 -2.47 -7.30 -10.56
N ALA A 48 -2.98 -7.94 -11.63
CA ALA A 48 -2.17 -8.48 -12.72
C ALA A 48 -1.31 -7.39 -13.40
N ASP A 49 -1.82 -6.17 -13.48
CA ASP A 49 -1.12 -4.99 -14.02
C ASP A 49 -0.12 -4.36 -13.04
N ARG A 50 0.22 -5.09 -11.96
CA ARG A 50 1.13 -4.66 -10.88
C ARG A 50 0.70 -3.36 -10.20
N GLN A 51 -0.60 -3.13 -10.10
CA GLN A 51 -1.14 -2.08 -9.24
C GLN A 51 -1.52 -2.67 -7.88
N LEU A 52 -1.12 -2.02 -6.80
CA LEU A 52 -1.53 -2.37 -5.45
C LEU A 52 -2.84 -1.64 -5.12
N ALA A 53 -3.88 -2.42 -4.89
CA ALA A 53 -5.12 -1.96 -4.29
C ALA A 53 -5.06 -2.13 -2.76
N LEU A 54 -5.41 -1.10 -2.00
CA LEU A 54 -5.48 -1.14 -0.54
C LEU A 54 -6.90 -0.81 -0.09
N SER A 55 -7.49 -1.71 0.70
CA SER A 55 -8.85 -1.56 1.25
C SER A 55 -8.83 -1.49 2.78
N ARG A 56 -9.42 -0.45 3.37
CA ARG A 56 -9.47 -0.27 4.83
C ARG A 56 -10.60 -1.07 5.49
N ARG A 57 -10.31 -1.74 6.61
CA ARG A 57 -11.31 -2.40 7.46
C ARG A 57 -12.02 -1.37 8.37
N PRO A 58 -13.28 -1.61 8.78
CA PRO A 58 -14.12 -2.78 8.51
C PRO A 58 -15.03 -2.63 7.27
N SER A 59 -15.13 -1.44 6.70
CA SER A 59 -16.06 -1.16 5.60
C SER A 59 -15.61 -1.79 4.28
N HIS A 60 -14.30 -1.98 4.05
CA HIS A 60 -13.70 -2.37 2.77
C HIS A 60 -14.08 -1.47 1.58
N VAL A 61 -14.75 -0.34 1.83
CA VAL A 61 -15.27 0.57 0.79
C VAL A 61 -14.15 1.44 0.22
N GLU A 62 -13.21 1.86 1.06
CA GLU A 62 -12.11 2.75 0.66
C GLU A 62 -11.04 1.91 -0.04
N THR A 63 -11.05 1.87 -1.37
CA THR A 63 -10.04 1.17 -2.18
C THR A 63 -9.19 2.19 -2.90
N ALA A 64 -7.89 2.19 -2.65
CA ALA A 64 -6.97 3.07 -3.34
C ALA A 64 -5.94 2.27 -4.13
N ILE A 65 -5.60 2.75 -5.33
CA ILE A 65 -4.79 2.01 -6.31
C ILE A 65 -3.51 2.78 -6.60
N VAL A 66 -2.35 2.16 -6.35
CA VAL A 66 -1.03 2.74 -6.68
C VAL A 66 -0.21 1.76 -7.51
N SER A 67 0.66 2.28 -8.38
CA SER A 67 1.66 1.42 -9.05
C SER A 67 2.58 0.79 -8.00
N HIS A 68 2.72 -0.54 -8.02
CA HIS A 68 3.61 -1.25 -7.11
C HIS A 68 5.06 -0.76 -7.22
N ALA A 69 5.49 -0.36 -8.41
CA ALA A 69 6.82 0.19 -8.64
C ALA A 69 6.99 1.56 -7.96
N GLU A 70 5.99 2.44 -8.03
CA GLU A 70 6.02 3.75 -7.39
C GLU A 70 6.01 3.62 -5.87
N LEU A 71 5.20 2.69 -5.34
CA LEU A 71 5.22 2.36 -3.92
C LEU A 71 6.62 1.91 -3.48
N CYS A 72 7.22 0.93 -4.18
CA CYS A 72 8.56 0.46 -3.86
C CYS A 72 9.60 1.59 -3.93
N ARG A 73 9.53 2.42 -4.98
CA ARG A 73 10.45 3.55 -5.18
C ARG A 73 10.38 4.56 -4.03
N LYS A 74 9.17 5.00 -3.66
CA LYS A 74 8.94 5.95 -2.56
C LYS A 74 9.38 5.41 -1.21
N LEU A 75 9.24 4.09 -1.02
CA LEU A 75 9.69 3.41 0.17
C LEU A 75 11.22 3.31 0.25
N ASP A 76 11.90 3.02 -0.87
CA ASP A 76 13.36 3.04 -0.95
C ASP A 76 13.91 4.46 -0.76
N GLU A 77 13.26 5.50 -1.33
CA GLU A 77 13.58 6.92 -1.08
C GLU A 77 13.46 7.28 0.42
N SER A 78 12.42 6.78 1.11
CA SER A 78 12.22 7.01 2.54
C SER A 78 13.14 6.17 3.43
N GLY A 79 13.60 5.01 2.96
CA GLY A 79 14.59 4.18 3.64
C GLY A 79 16.00 4.77 3.59
N ASN A 80 16.32 5.52 2.52
CA ASN A 80 17.58 6.25 2.36
C ASN A 80 17.63 7.59 3.13
N LEU A 81 16.50 8.06 3.66
CA LEU A 81 16.44 9.28 4.50
C LEU A 81 16.72 8.98 5.99
N ALA A 82 17.04 7.73 6.33
CA ALA A 82 17.31 7.28 7.70
C ALA A 82 18.80 6.92 7.95
N ASP A 83 19.71 7.40 7.09
CA ASP A 83 21.17 7.37 7.31
C ASP A 83 21.72 8.77 7.58
#